data_AF-A0A9Q4DMN5-F1
#
_entry.id   AF-A0A9Q4DMN5-F1
#
_cell.length_a   1.000
_cell.length_b   1.000
_cell.length_c   1.000
_cell.angle_alpha   90.00
_cell.angle_beta   90.00
_cell.angle_gamma   90.00
#
_symmetry.space_group_name_H-M   'P 1'
#
loop_
_entity.id
_entity.type
_entity.pdbx_description
1 polymer ?
#
loop_
_entity_poly.entity_id
_entity_poly.type
_entity_poly.pdbx_seq_one_letter_code
_entity_poly.pdbx_strand_id
1 'polypeptide(L)'
;ELNKANQKAHFSLPFIDQVLDTLAGKKFFSFLDGFSGYNQIQIAPEDQDKTTFTCPWGTFAYRVLPFGLCNAPATFQRAILSIFANLINDGLEVYMDDFTPYGDDFDPELDLS
;
A
#
# COMPACT_ATOMS: atom_id res chain seq x y z
N GLU A 1 20.97 5.61 -8.95
CA GLU A 1 21.50 4.31 -9.42
C GLU A 1 20.58 3.13 -9.13
N LEU A 2 20.19 2.84 -7.87
CA LEU A 2 19.37 1.65 -7.55
C LEU A 2 17.99 1.61 -8.26
N ASN A 3 17.26 2.71 -8.27
CA ASN A 3 15.94 2.81 -8.94
C ASN A 3 16.01 2.77 -10.47
N LYS A 4 17.20 2.97 -11.08
CA LYS A 4 17.40 2.85 -12.54
C LYS A 4 17.73 1.42 -12.96
N ALA A 5 18.39 0.65 -12.08
CA ALA A 5 18.77 -0.74 -12.33
C ALA A 5 17.62 -1.73 -12.05
N ASN A 6 16.64 -1.33 -11.23
CA ASN A 6 15.50 -2.18 -10.91
C ASN A 6 14.45 -2.12 -12.03
N GLN A 7 13.97 -3.29 -12.48
CA GLN A 7 12.85 -3.35 -13.42
C GLN A 7 11.63 -2.73 -12.73
N LYS A 8 11.05 -1.68 -13.32
CA LYS A 8 9.85 -1.06 -12.77
C LYS A 8 8.74 -2.09 -12.75
N ALA A 9 8.17 -2.34 -11.58
CA ALA A 9 6.96 -3.12 -11.50
C ALA A 9 5.86 -2.38 -12.28
N HIS A 10 5.40 -2.97 -13.39
CA HIS A 10 4.27 -2.44 -14.15
C HIS A 10 3.01 -2.78 -13.37
N PHE A 11 2.71 -1.97 -12.36
CA PHE A 11 1.50 -2.11 -11.57
C PHE A 11 0.45 -1.14 -12.12
N SER A 12 -0.62 -1.69 -12.69
CA SER A 12 -1.77 -0.88 -13.11
C SER A 12 -2.50 -0.43 -11.86
N LEU A 13 -2.33 0.84 -11.49
CA LEU A 13 -3.10 1.45 -10.43
C LEU A 13 -4.61 1.31 -10.75
N PRO A 14 -5.45 0.97 -9.77
CA PRO A 14 -6.89 1.00 -9.94
C PRO A 14 -7.29 2.43 -10.35
N PHE A 15 -8.22 2.50 -11.31
CA PHE A 15 -8.66 3.79 -11.83
C PHE A 15 -9.41 4.52 -10.73
N ILE A 16 -8.99 5.74 -10.38
CA ILE A 16 -9.63 6.49 -9.30
C ILE A 16 -11.13 6.68 -9.52
N ASP A 17 -11.57 6.77 -10.78
CA ASP A 17 -12.99 6.88 -11.13
C ASP A 17 -13.80 5.65 -10.69
N GLN A 18 -13.23 4.44 -10.69
CA GLN A 18 -13.94 3.24 -10.21
C GLN A 18 -14.16 3.26 -8.69
N VAL A 19 -13.15 3.73 -7.95
CA VAL A 19 -13.24 3.93 -6.50
C VAL A 19 -14.30 4.99 -6.20
N LEU A 20 -14.27 6.12 -6.92
CA LEU A 20 -15.23 7.20 -6.76
C LEU A 20 -16.66 6.78 -7.12
N ASP A 21 -16.86 6.02 -8.19
CA ASP A 21 -18.18 5.51 -8.59
C ASP A 21 -18.76 4.57 -7.52
N THR A 22 -17.91 3.75 -6.89
CA THR A 22 -18.31 2.84 -5.82
C THR A 22 -18.71 3.62 -4.57
N LEU A 23 -17.96 4.66 -4.22
CA LEU A 23 -18.23 5.52 -3.07
C LEU A 23 -19.42 6.47 -3.30
N ALA A 24 -19.67 6.92 -4.54
CA ALA A 24 -20.74 7.85 -4.87
C ALA A 24 -22.14 7.31 -4.53
N GLY A 25 -22.29 5.97 -4.46
CA GLY A 25 -23.52 5.31 -4.05
C GLY A 25 -23.66 5.05 -2.55
N LYS A 26 -22.61 5.34 -1.74
CA LYS A 26 -22.53 4.95 -0.33
C LYS A 26 -22.79 6.11 0.59
N LYS A 27 -23.51 5.82 1.68
CA LYS A 27 -23.89 6.82 2.69
C LYS A 27 -22.81 7.00 3.77
N PHE A 28 -22.05 5.94 4.04
CA PHE A 28 -21.03 5.91 5.07
C PHE A 28 -19.74 5.35 4.48
N PHE A 29 -18.68 6.13 4.58
CA PHE A 29 -17.33 5.72 4.23
C PHE A 29 -16.35 6.47 5.13
N SER A 30 -15.20 5.86 5.37
CA SER A 30 -14.12 6.46 6.16
C SER A 30 -12.82 6.36 5.42
N PHE A 31 -11.89 7.25 5.69
CA PHE A 31 -10.59 7.29 5.04
C PHE A 31 -9.51 6.93 6.05
N LEU A 32 -8.84 5.81 5.81
CA LEU A 32 -7.78 5.30 6.66
C LEU A 32 -6.46 5.43 5.91
N ASP A 33 -5.51 6.17 6.50
CA ASP A 33 -4.18 6.37 5.94
C ASP A 33 -3.26 5.18 6.27
N GLY A 34 -2.82 4.50 5.22
CA GLY A 34 -1.87 3.40 5.25
C GLY A 34 -0.40 3.80 5.29
N PHE A 35 -0.07 5.08 5.44
CA PHE A 35 1.31 5.59 5.39
C PHE A 35 2.28 4.85 6.34
N SER A 36 1.80 4.38 7.49
CA SER A 36 2.61 3.58 8.43
C SER A 36 2.81 2.12 8.00
N GLY A 37 2.02 1.63 7.05
CA GLY A 37 2.04 0.25 6.57
C GLY A 37 3.30 -0.12 5.79
N TYR A 38 3.97 0.84 5.15
CA TYR A 38 5.24 0.59 4.45
C TYR A 38 6.30 -0.05 5.35
N ASN A 39 6.38 0.40 6.60
CA ASN A 39 7.32 -0.13 7.58
C ASN A 39 6.94 -1.52 8.12
N GLN A 40 5.75 -2.01 7.80
CA GLN A 40 5.27 -3.34 8.22
C GLN A 40 5.54 -4.42 7.16
N ILE A 41 5.85 -4.03 5.92
CA ILE A 41 6.16 -4.97 4.84
C ILE A 41 7.62 -5.38 4.93
N GLN A 42 7.85 -6.65 5.26
CA GLN A 42 9.18 -7.24 5.28
C GLN A 42 9.71 -7.42 3.86
N ILE A 43 10.96 -7.02 3.65
CA ILE A 43 11.68 -7.32 2.41
C ILE A 43 12.16 -8.77 2.48
N ALA A 44 11.93 -9.52 1.39
CA ALA A 44 12.41 -10.89 1.27
C ALA A 44 13.94 -10.94 1.52
N PRO A 45 14.47 -11.92 2.27
CA PRO A 45 15.91 -11.96 2.61
C PRO A 45 16.84 -11.84 1.40
N GLU A 46 16.44 -12.42 0.26
CA GLU A 46 17.14 -12.35 -1.04
C GLU A 46 17.19 -10.97 -1.69
N ASP A 47 16.26 -10.07 -1.33
CA ASP A 47 16.17 -8.71 -1.84
C ASP A 47 16.71 -7.66 -0.86
N GLN A 48 17.03 -8.04 0.39
CA GLN A 48 17.63 -7.14 1.40
C GLN A 48 19.01 -6.65 0.97
N ASP A 49 19.78 -7.48 0.28
CA ASP A 49 21.10 -7.11 -0.22
C ASP A 49 21.01 -6.00 -1.29
N LYS A 50 19.92 -5.96 -2.06
CA LYS A 50 19.66 -4.92 -3.07
C LYS A 50 19.28 -3.59 -2.44
N THR A 51 18.84 -3.58 -1.18
CA THR A 51 18.51 -2.36 -0.43
C THR A 51 19.62 -1.92 0.51
N THR A 52 20.83 -2.45 0.33
CA THR A 52 21.99 -2.00 1.10
C THR A 52 22.36 -0.56 0.80
N PHE A 53 22.64 0.21 1.85
CA PHE A 53 23.17 1.56 1.78
C PHE A 53 24.43 1.68 2.63
N THR A 54 25.40 2.42 2.11
CA THR A 54 26.65 2.69 2.82
C THR A 54 26.57 4.08 3.45
N CYS A 55 26.80 4.15 4.75
CA CYS A 55 27.01 5.39 5.48
C CYS A 55 28.45 5.42 6.04
N PRO A 56 28.95 6.58 6.51
CA PRO A 56 30.30 6.68 7.07
C PRO A 56 30.59 5.73 8.24
N TRP A 57 29.54 5.20 8.88
CA TRP A 57 29.60 4.30 10.03
C TRP A 57 29.45 2.82 9.68
N GLY A 58 29.22 2.46 8.40
CA GLY A 58 29.07 1.07 7.98
C GLY A 58 28.14 0.87 6.79
N THR A 59 27.95 -0.39 6.41
CA THR A 59 26.95 -0.79 5.40
C THR A 59 25.77 -1.43 6.10
N PHE A 60 24.56 -0.94 5.82
CA PHE A 60 23.32 -1.41 6.42
C PHE A 60 22.34 -1.84 5.32
N ALA A 61 21.53 -2.86 5.59
CA ALA A 61 20.45 -3.32 4.69
C ALA A 61 19.09 -3.01 5.29
N TYR A 62 18.13 -2.64 4.46
CA TYR A 62 16.75 -2.49 4.92
C TYR A 62 16.08 -3.86 5.08
N ARG A 63 15.50 -4.10 6.26
CA ARG A 63 14.68 -5.29 6.56
C ARG A 63 13.21 -5.10 6.22
N VAL A 64 12.76 -3.85 6.23
CA VAL A 64 11.40 -3.42 5.92
C VAL A 64 11.44 -2.43 4.78
N LEU A 65 10.36 -2.35 4.01
CA LEU A 65 10.30 -1.59 2.77
C LEU A 65 10.51 -0.07 3.04
N PRO A 66 11.65 0.52 2.63
CA PRO A 66 11.92 1.92 2.91
C PRO A 66 11.16 2.83 1.93
N PHE A 67 10.77 4.01 2.44
CA PHE A 67 10.30 5.10 1.59
C PHE A 67 11.37 5.50 0.57
N GLY A 68 10.96 5.74 -0.68
CA GLY A 68 11.85 6.18 -1.77
C GLY A 68 12.38 5.07 -2.68
N LEU A 69 12.07 3.80 -2.42
CA LEU A 69 12.30 2.72 -3.40
C LEU A 69 11.28 2.85 -4.54
N CYS A 70 11.73 2.77 -5.80
CA CYS A 70 10.83 2.90 -6.96
C CYS A 70 9.73 1.83 -7.03
N ASN A 71 10.00 0.67 -6.43
CA ASN A 71 9.06 -0.44 -6.36
C ASN A 71 8.32 -0.50 -5.02
N ALA A 72 8.58 0.42 -4.08
CA ALA A 72 7.93 0.40 -2.77
C ALA A 72 6.40 0.54 -2.86
N PRO A 73 5.83 1.49 -3.63
CA PRO A 73 4.38 1.60 -3.76
C PRO A 73 3.75 0.37 -4.42
N ALA A 74 4.39 -0.20 -5.44
CA ALA A 74 3.89 -1.38 -6.13
C ALA A 74 3.90 -2.64 -5.25
N THR A 75 4.96 -2.83 -4.45
CA THR A 75 5.04 -3.94 -3.49
C THR A 75 4.03 -3.74 -2.36
N PHE A 76 3.87 -2.51 -1.87
CA PHE A 76 2.89 -2.17 -0.85
C PHE A 76 1.48 -2.51 -1.33
N GLN A 77 1.11 -2.00 -2.50
CA GLN A 77 -0.19 -2.26 -3.10
C GLN A 77 -0.45 -3.75 -3.34
N ARG A 78 0.54 -4.52 -3.82
CA ARG A 78 0.38 -5.99 -3.97
C ARG A 78 0.14 -6.70 -2.64
N ALA A 79 0.85 -6.31 -1.58
CA ALA A 79 0.67 -6.90 -0.27
C ALA A 79 -0.73 -6.59 0.28
N ILE A 80 -1.15 -5.33 0.17
CA ILE A 80 -2.47 -4.88 0.59
C ILE A 80 -3.58 -5.59 -0.19
N LEU A 81 -3.49 -5.65 -1.51
CA LEU A 81 -4.45 -6.39 -2.33
C LEU A 81 -4.51 -7.87 -1.94
N SER A 82 -3.39 -8.48 -1.55
CA SER A 82 -3.37 -9.88 -1.13
C SER A 82 -3.97 -10.12 0.27
N ILE A 83 -3.79 -9.18 1.21
CA ILE A 83 -4.33 -9.27 2.57
C ILE A 83 -5.84 -9.01 2.56
N PHE A 84 -6.25 -7.98 1.81
CA PHE A 84 -7.62 -7.50 1.75
C PHE A 84 -8.39 -8.00 0.52
N ALA A 85 -7.86 -8.98 -0.23
CA ALA A 85 -8.47 -9.51 -1.45
C ALA A 85 -9.95 -9.87 -1.28
N ASN A 86 -10.31 -10.33 -0.08
CA ASN A 86 -11.65 -10.81 0.26
C ASN A 86 -12.62 -9.67 0.58
N LEU A 87 -12.11 -8.48 0.89
CA LEU A 87 -12.87 -7.29 1.30
C LEU A 87 -12.90 -6.24 0.17
N ILE A 88 -11.97 -6.33 -0.78
CA ILE A 88 -11.88 -5.41 -1.91
C ILE A 88 -13.07 -5.59 -2.86
N ASN A 89 -13.77 -4.49 -3.16
CA ASN A 89 -15.09 -4.44 -3.83
C ASN A 89 -16.26 -5.02 -3.01
N ASP A 90 -16.04 -5.41 -1.75
CA ASP A 90 -17.07 -5.95 -0.84
C ASP A 90 -17.02 -5.23 0.52
N GLY A 91 -17.03 -3.89 0.46
CA GLY A 91 -17.03 -3.01 1.65
C GLY A 91 -15.70 -2.34 1.97
N LEU A 92 -14.66 -2.57 1.17
CA LEU A 92 -13.38 -1.87 1.26
C LEU A 92 -12.87 -1.51 -0.14
N GLU A 93 -12.63 -0.22 -0.40
CA GLU A 93 -11.85 0.22 -1.55
C GLU A 93 -10.42 0.55 -1.11
N VAL A 94 -9.44 0.28 -1.98
CA VAL A 94 -8.03 0.62 -1.70
C VAL A 94 -7.48 1.41 -2.88
N TYR A 95 -6.92 2.59 -2.59
CA TYR A 95 -6.25 3.42 -3.58
C TYR A 95 -4.87 3.86 -3.09
N MET A 96 -3.82 3.33 -3.71
CA MET A 96 -2.42 3.49 -3.28
C MET A 96 -2.23 3.11 -1.80
N ASP A 97 -2.16 4.12 -0.93
CA ASP A 97 -1.92 4.00 0.50
C ASP A 97 -3.19 4.19 1.32
N ASP A 98 -4.28 4.57 0.66
CA ASP A 98 -5.52 4.92 1.31
C ASP A 98 -6.50 3.76 1.27
N PHE A 99 -7.06 3.46 2.43
CA PHE A 99 -8.09 2.44 2.61
C PHE A 99 -9.40 3.13 2.88
N THR A 100 -10.40 2.85 2.06
CA THR A 100 -11.73 3.43 2.18
C THR A 100 -12.75 2.34 2.44
N PRO A 101 -12.95 1.92 3.70
CA PRO A 101 -14.07 1.05 4.01
C PRO A 101 -15.39 1.82 3.84
N TYR A 102 -16.40 1.15 3.29
CA TYR A 102 -17.68 1.76 2.93
C TYR A 102 -18.85 0.82 3.22
N GLY A 103 -20.01 1.39 3.52
CA GLY A 103 -21.22 0.64 3.87
C GLY A 103 -22.51 1.36 3.47
N ASP A 104 -23.60 0.59 3.39
CA ASP A 104 -24.94 1.11 3.11
C ASP A 104 -25.66 1.59 4.38
N ASP A 105 -25.33 0.99 5.54
CA ASP A 105 -25.83 1.33 6.86
C ASP A 105 -24.73 1.95 7.75
N PHE A 106 -25.14 2.61 8.84
CA PHE A 106 -24.19 3.16 9.81
C PHE A 106 -23.53 2.01 10.56
N ASP A 107 -22.28 1.73 10.20
CA ASP A 107 -21.45 0.79 10.94
C ASP A 107 -20.49 1.58 11.85
N PRO A 108 -20.60 1.46 13.19
CA PRO A 108 -19.69 2.11 14.11
C PRO A 108 -18.23 1.64 13.97
N GLU A 109 -17.95 0.51 13.30
CA GLU A 109 -16.57 0.10 12.96
C GLU A 109 -15.98 0.91 11.80
N LEU A 110 -16.80 1.61 11.01
CA LEU A 110 -16.34 2.59 10.03
C LEU A 110 -15.92 3.89 10.71
N ASP A 111 -16.48 4.23 11.87
CA ASP A 111 -16.15 5.45 12.63
C ASP A 111 -14.93 5.22 13.52
N LEU A 112 -13.74 5.14 12.91
CA LEU A 112 -12.46 5.06 13.62
C LEU A 112 -11.86 6.45 13.92
N SER A 113 -12.71 7.49 14.03
CA SER A 113 -12.30 8.87 14.32
C SER A 113 -12.12 9.21 15.81
#